data_AF-A3W0Q4-F1
#
_entry.id   AF-A3W0Q4-F1
#
_cell.length_a   1.000
_cell.length_b   1.000
_cell.length_c   1.000
_cell.angle_alpha   90.00
_cell.angle_beta   90.00
_cell.angle_gamma   90.00
#
_symmetry.space_group_name_H-M   'P 1'
#
loop_
_entity.id
_entity.type
_entity.pdbx_description
1 polymer ?
#
loop_
_entity_poly.entity_id
_entity_poly.type
_entity_poly.pdbx_seq_one_letter_code
_entity_poly.pdbx_strand_id
1 'polypeptide(L)'
;MGQGFGAFGKIPSMGDFLRLDLPVSFLSPWDDWLQRSIVSVRDKLGQGWDAAYMSARIWRFTLPPQVAGPTAVSGIMMPSVDRVGRQYPLTLACAHATSATALVHFANCTVFEALEDIALAALEDDFSRDNLLAALKDVTLIEPAVESLSGTPYVTALPVAEIIAAEVISRLHGDSAFWSTCLGSDHRLMAIPGLPAGAELTALFDLSAPFWHPGGLAVSA
;
A
#
# COMPACT_ATOMS: atom_id res chain seq x y z
N MET A 1 -18.64 -3.70 11.02
CA MET A 1 -18.07 -5.06 10.98
C MET A 1 -17.01 -5.07 9.89
N GLY A 2 -15.82 -5.51 10.26
CA GLY A 2 -14.54 -5.30 9.58
C GLY A 2 -13.60 -4.66 10.59
N GLN A 3 -12.93 -5.46 11.43
CA GLN A 3 -12.05 -4.95 12.51
C GLN A 3 -10.67 -5.63 12.46
N GLY A 4 -10.18 -5.95 11.26
CA GLY A 4 -8.89 -6.60 11.09
C GLY A 4 -8.42 -6.55 9.64
N PHE A 5 -7.15 -6.89 9.45
CA PHE A 5 -6.59 -7.04 8.12
C PHE A 5 -7.09 -8.32 7.45
N GLY A 6 -7.39 -8.20 6.16
CA GLY A 6 -7.62 -9.31 5.26
C GLY A 6 -6.58 -9.34 4.15
N ALA A 7 -6.73 -10.29 3.23
CA ALA A 7 -5.79 -10.51 2.14
C ALA A 7 -6.47 -10.83 0.81
N PHE A 8 -5.86 -10.39 -0.28
CA PHE A 8 -6.27 -10.70 -1.64
C PHE A 8 -5.05 -10.85 -2.55
N GLY A 9 -5.09 -11.78 -3.50
CA GLY A 9 -4.03 -11.92 -4.51
C GLY A 9 -3.49 -13.33 -4.60
N LYS A 10 -2.17 -13.47 -4.76
CA LYS A 10 -1.49 -14.77 -4.89
C LYS A 10 -0.37 -14.93 -3.88
N ILE A 11 -0.15 -16.19 -3.48
CA ILE A 11 0.98 -16.64 -2.68
C ILE A 11 1.53 -17.95 -3.28
N PRO A 12 2.83 -18.25 -3.16
CA PRO A 12 3.46 -19.41 -3.81
C PRO A 12 2.87 -20.76 -3.37
N SER A 13 2.39 -20.87 -2.13
CA SER A 13 1.78 -22.10 -1.61
C SER A 13 0.42 -22.45 -2.25
N MET A 14 -0.21 -21.52 -2.97
CA MET A 14 -1.55 -21.69 -3.56
C MET A 14 -1.54 -21.65 -5.09
N GLY A 15 -2.39 -22.45 -5.73
CA GLY A 15 -2.57 -22.44 -7.18
C GLY A 15 -3.59 -21.41 -7.68
N ASP A 16 -4.52 -20.97 -6.84
CA ASP A 16 -5.60 -20.02 -7.19
C ASP A 16 -5.52 -18.76 -6.31
N PHE A 17 -6.42 -17.81 -6.56
CA PHE A 17 -6.51 -16.58 -5.79
C PHE A 17 -6.85 -16.81 -4.32
N LEU A 18 -6.08 -16.16 -3.45
CA LEU A 18 -6.38 -15.96 -2.06
C LEU A 18 -7.42 -14.85 -1.90
N ARG A 19 -8.43 -15.10 -1.05
CA ARG A 19 -9.40 -14.10 -0.57
C ARG A 19 -9.66 -14.36 0.92
N LEU A 20 -9.31 -13.41 1.77
CA LEU A 20 -9.48 -13.43 3.23
C LEU A 20 -10.09 -12.11 3.68
N ASP A 21 -11.23 -12.16 4.35
CA ASP A 21 -11.79 -11.10 5.21
C ASP A 21 -11.78 -9.66 4.68
N LEU A 22 -11.84 -9.49 3.35
CA LEU A 22 -11.94 -8.20 2.68
C LEU A 22 -13.34 -7.97 2.12
N PRO A 23 -13.92 -6.76 2.29
CA PRO A 23 -15.25 -6.48 1.79
C PRO A 23 -15.27 -6.44 0.26
N VAL A 24 -16.31 -7.00 -0.34
CA VAL A 24 -16.50 -7.02 -1.81
C VAL A 24 -16.50 -5.62 -2.41
N SER A 25 -17.01 -4.63 -1.66
CA SER A 25 -17.02 -3.22 -2.05
C SER A 25 -15.63 -2.62 -2.23
N PHE A 26 -14.61 -3.19 -1.59
CA PHE A 26 -13.20 -2.88 -1.84
C PHE A 26 -12.61 -3.77 -2.94
N LEU A 27 -12.81 -5.08 -2.82
CA LEU A 27 -12.17 -6.05 -3.71
C LEU A 27 -12.51 -5.87 -5.18
N SER A 28 -13.76 -5.53 -5.51
CA SER A 28 -14.18 -5.39 -6.92
C SER A 28 -13.41 -4.29 -7.65
N PRO A 29 -13.44 -3.01 -7.22
CA PRO A 29 -12.68 -1.96 -7.90
C PRO A 29 -11.16 -2.17 -7.79
N TRP A 30 -10.67 -2.79 -6.71
CA TRP A 30 -9.26 -3.08 -6.51
C TRP A 30 -8.72 -4.13 -7.50
N ASP A 31 -9.40 -5.26 -7.64
CA ASP A 31 -9.04 -6.33 -8.59
C ASP A 31 -9.13 -5.83 -10.04
N ASP A 32 -10.19 -5.08 -10.37
CA ASP A 32 -10.37 -4.47 -11.70
C ASP A 32 -9.24 -3.49 -12.04
N TRP A 33 -8.75 -2.71 -11.07
CA TRP A 33 -7.60 -1.84 -11.25
C TRP A 33 -6.30 -2.64 -11.39
N LEU A 34 -6.05 -3.63 -10.53
CA LEU A 34 -4.85 -4.46 -10.57
C LEU A 34 -4.70 -5.22 -11.88
N GLN A 35 -5.78 -5.85 -12.36
CA GLN A 35 -5.76 -6.60 -13.63
C GLN A 35 -5.38 -5.70 -14.82
N ARG A 36 -6.00 -4.51 -14.91
CA ARG A 36 -5.66 -3.52 -15.95
C ARG A 36 -4.24 -2.99 -15.80
N SER A 37 -3.81 -2.80 -14.55
CA SER A 37 -2.49 -2.26 -14.22
C SER A 37 -1.37 -3.19 -14.66
N ILE A 38 -1.48 -4.48 -14.33
CA ILE A 38 -0.51 -5.51 -14.73
C ILE A 38 -0.39 -5.58 -16.25
N VAL A 39 -1.52 -5.60 -16.96
CA VAL A 39 -1.51 -5.60 -18.44
C VAL A 39 -0.84 -4.34 -18.98
N SER A 40 -1.23 -3.17 -18.50
CA SER A 40 -0.72 -1.90 -19.00
C SER A 40 0.78 -1.73 -18.77
N VAL A 41 1.30 -2.09 -17.60
CA VAL A 41 2.73 -1.96 -17.28
C VAL A 41 3.53 -3.02 -18.01
N ARG A 42 3.02 -4.26 -18.10
CA ARG A 42 3.67 -5.31 -18.90
C ARG A 42 3.81 -4.92 -20.37
N ASP A 43 2.75 -4.38 -20.97
CA ASP A 43 2.78 -3.93 -22.37
C ASP A 43 3.79 -2.79 -22.55
N LYS A 44 3.90 -1.90 -21.57
CA LYS A 44 4.83 -0.77 -21.60
C LYS A 44 6.30 -1.18 -21.42
N LEU A 45 6.57 -2.12 -20.51
CA LEU A 45 7.94 -2.57 -20.20
C LEU A 45 8.43 -3.68 -21.14
N GLY A 46 7.53 -4.38 -21.81
CA GLY A 46 7.85 -5.44 -22.76
C GLY A 46 8.74 -6.51 -22.11
N GLN A 47 9.91 -6.75 -22.71
CA GLN A 47 10.88 -7.74 -22.21
C GLN A 47 11.44 -7.40 -20.81
N GLY A 48 11.36 -6.13 -20.38
CA GLY A 48 11.78 -5.71 -19.05
C GLY A 48 10.78 -6.01 -17.94
N TRP A 49 9.56 -6.44 -18.27
CA TRP A 49 8.48 -6.65 -17.29
C TRP A 49 8.84 -7.63 -16.18
N ASP A 50 9.37 -8.81 -16.50
CA ASP A 50 9.63 -9.84 -15.49
C ASP A 50 10.67 -9.37 -14.46
N ALA A 51 11.73 -8.71 -14.94
CA ALA A 51 12.75 -8.14 -14.07
C ALA A 51 12.18 -7.01 -13.20
N ALA A 52 11.38 -6.12 -13.78
CA ALA A 52 10.74 -5.02 -13.05
C ALA A 52 9.74 -5.54 -12.01
N TYR A 53 8.90 -6.50 -12.35
CA TYR A 53 7.91 -7.08 -11.45
C TYR A 53 8.56 -7.79 -10.25
N MET A 54 9.56 -8.63 -10.52
CA MET A 54 10.22 -9.42 -9.47
C MET A 54 11.14 -8.59 -8.56
N SER A 55 11.50 -7.36 -8.97
CA SER A 55 12.29 -6.42 -8.17
C SER A 55 11.49 -5.22 -7.67
N ALA A 56 10.19 -5.15 -7.99
CA ALA A 56 9.32 -4.10 -7.52
C ALA A 56 9.19 -4.17 -5.99
N ARG A 57 9.05 -2.99 -5.37
CA ARG A 57 9.01 -2.91 -3.91
C ARG A 57 7.63 -3.25 -3.36
N ILE A 58 7.59 -3.50 -2.05
CA ILE A 58 6.35 -3.45 -1.29
C ILE A 58 5.91 -1.98 -1.20
N TRP A 59 4.65 -1.74 -1.56
CA TRP A 59 4.03 -0.43 -1.48
C TRP A 59 3.02 -0.40 -0.34
N ARG A 60 3.28 0.44 0.64
CA ARG A 60 2.30 0.84 1.67
C ARG A 60 1.31 1.78 1.03
N PHE A 61 0.03 1.64 1.33
CA PHE A 61 -0.99 2.55 0.81
C PHE A 61 -2.02 2.92 1.86
N THR A 62 -2.59 4.11 1.70
CA THR A 62 -3.76 4.60 2.43
C THR A 62 -4.65 5.37 1.47
N LEU A 63 -5.84 4.82 1.20
CA LEU A 63 -6.81 5.33 0.23
C LEU A 63 -7.96 6.02 0.95
N PRO A 64 -8.37 7.21 0.51
CA PRO A 64 -9.56 7.86 1.04
C PRO A 64 -10.82 7.10 0.57
N PRO A 65 -11.98 7.35 1.18
CA PRO A 65 -13.24 6.85 0.69
C PRO A 65 -13.45 7.21 -0.79
N GLN A 66 -14.19 6.37 -1.50
CA GLN A 66 -14.55 6.47 -2.91
C GLN A 66 -13.43 6.21 -3.93
N VAL A 67 -12.17 6.03 -3.50
CA VAL A 67 -11.07 5.67 -4.42
C VAL A 67 -11.11 4.20 -4.83
N ALA A 68 -11.28 3.30 -3.87
CA ALA A 68 -11.38 1.86 -4.10
C ALA A 68 -12.61 1.27 -3.42
N GLY A 69 -13.70 2.03 -3.28
CA GLY A 69 -14.90 1.61 -2.55
C GLY A 69 -15.38 2.67 -1.55
N PRO A 70 -16.46 2.43 -0.82
CA PRO A 70 -17.14 3.46 -0.02
C PRO A 70 -16.41 3.85 1.28
N THR A 71 -15.42 3.05 1.71
CA THR A 71 -14.67 3.26 2.96
C THR A 71 -13.21 3.55 2.67
N ALA A 72 -12.54 4.23 3.59
CA ALA A 72 -11.09 4.35 3.54
C ALA A 72 -10.44 2.97 3.74
N VAL A 73 -9.29 2.74 3.11
CA VAL A 73 -8.57 1.46 3.18
C VAL A 73 -7.08 1.71 3.30
N SER A 74 -6.43 1.04 4.25
CA SER A 74 -4.99 1.07 4.41
C SER A 74 -4.41 -0.34 4.34
N GLY A 75 -3.21 -0.47 3.78
CA GLY A 75 -2.60 -1.77 3.56
C GLY A 75 -1.25 -1.73 2.86
N ILE A 76 -0.79 -2.89 2.42
CA ILE A 76 0.38 -3.04 1.57
C ILE A 76 0.03 -3.82 0.31
N MET A 77 0.78 -3.57 -0.76
CA MET A 77 0.79 -4.34 -1.99
C MET A 77 2.22 -4.82 -2.28
N MET A 78 2.40 -6.12 -2.44
CA MET A 78 3.69 -6.75 -2.73
C MET A 78 3.61 -7.56 -4.04
N PRO A 79 4.61 -7.49 -4.94
CA PRO A 79 4.70 -8.41 -6.06
C PRO A 79 4.74 -9.86 -5.59
N SER A 80 3.98 -10.75 -6.24
CA SER A 80 3.87 -12.15 -5.83
C SER A 80 3.52 -13.05 -7.02
N VAL A 81 3.56 -14.35 -6.80
CA VAL A 81 3.24 -15.40 -7.77
C VAL A 81 2.37 -16.47 -7.11
N ASP A 82 1.66 -17.26 -7.90
CA ASP A 82 1.11 -18.53 -7.43
C ASP A 82 2.12 -19.67 -7.59
N ARG A 83 1.72 -20.86 -7.14
CA ARG A 83 2.46 -22.12 -7.22
C ARG A 83 2.97 -22.50 -8.63
N VAL A 84 2.37 -21.96 -9.69
CA VAL A 84 2.78 -22.23 -11.08
C VAL A 84 3.50 -21.04 -11.72
N GLY A 85 3.82 -20.00 -10.94
CA GLY A 85 4.60 -18.85 -11.36
C GLY A 85 3.81 -17.72 -12.04
N ARG A 86 2.47 -17.75 -12.03
CA ARG A 86 1.67 -16.68 -12.64
C ARG A 86 1.68 -15.45 -11.72
N GLN A 87 2.33 -14.39 -12.16
CA GLN A 87 2.46 -13.11 -11.45
C GLN A 87 1.09 -12.46 -11.16
N TYR A 88 0.87 -12.11 -9.90
CA TYR A 88 -0.22 -11.24 -9.45
C TYR A 88 0.08 -10.76 -8.01
N PRO A 89 -0.03 -9.46 -7.70
CA PRO A 89 0.35 -8.94 -6.38
C PRO A 89 -0.43 -9.56 -5.22
N LEU A 90 0.22 -9.70 -4.07
CA LEU A 90 -0.45 -9.90 -2.79
C LEU A 90 -0.82 -8.52 -2.21
N THR A 91 -2.06 -8.39 -1.76
CA THR A 91 -2.57 -7.22 -1.03
C THR A 91 -2.97 -7.65 0.37
N LEU A 92 -2.47 -6.95 1.40
CA LEU A 92 -2.93 -7.05 2.78
C LEU A 92 -3.57 -5.71 3.14
N ALA A 93 -4.83 -5.70 3.59
CA ALA A 93 -5.56 -4.45 3.75
C ALA A 93 -6.62 -4.51 4.84
N CYS A 94 -6.96 -3.37 5.40
CA CYS A 94 -8.11 -3.20 6.28
C CYS A 94 -8.88 -1.93 5.89
N ALA A 95 -10.21 -1.99 6.00
CA ALA A 95 -11.06 -0.82 5.90
C ALA A 95 -11.15 -0.12 7.25
N HIS A 96 -11.19 1.21 7.26
CA HIS A 96 -11.25 2.03 8.48
C HIS A 96 -12.17 3.24 8.29
N ALA A 97 -12.54 3.90 9.40
CA ALA A 97 -13.52 4.98 9.41
C ALA A 97 -12.90 6.37 9.15
N THR A 98 -11.64 6.58 9.57
CA THR A 98 -10.97 7.87 9.42
C THR A 98 -10.67 8.22 7.96
N SER A 99 -11.11 9.40 7.50
CA SER A 99 -10.81 9.93 6.16
C SER A 99 -9.51 10.73 6.06
N ALA A 100 -8.88 11.07 7.19
CA ALA A 100 -7.61 11.78 7.25
C ALA A 100 -6.44 10.88 6.80
N THR A 101 -6.33 10.65 5.49
CA THR A 101 -5.43 9.65 4.91
C THR A 101 -3.97 9.88 5.25
N ALA A 102 -3.48 11.12 5.18
CA ALA A 102 -2.09 11.43 5.51
C ALA A 102 -1.77 11.05 6.96
N LEU A 103 -2.64 11.43 7.90
CA LEU A 103 -2.45 11.16 9.32
C LEU A 103 -2.48 9.66 9.60
N VAL A 104 -3.44 8.93 9.03
CA VAL A 104 -3.50 7.47 9.15
C VAL A 104 -2.23 6.83 8.59
N HIS A 105 -1.77 7.27 7.40
CA HIS A 105 -0.59 6.72 6.76
C HIS A 105 0.67 6.87 7.63
N PHE A 106 0.95 8.09 8.11
CA PHE A 106 2.15 8.32 8.92
C PHE A 106 2.05 7.79 10.35
N ALA A 107 0.85 7.67 10.91
CA ALA A 107 0.64 7.08 12.24
C ALA A 107 0.89 5.56 12.30
N ASN A 108 0.91 4.88 11.16
CA ASN A 108 0.88 3.43 11.07
C ASN A 108 2.18 2.81 10.52
N CYS A 109 3.32 3.50 10.60
CA CYS A 109 4.61 2.98 10.12
C CYS A 109 4.93 1.58 10.66
N THR A 110 4.78 1.34 11.96
CA THR A 110 5.04 0.04 12.59
C THR A 110 4.02 -1.03 12.17
N VAL A 111 2.78 -0.62 11.89
CA VAL A 111 1.75 -1.53 11.37
C VAL A 111 2.10 -1.96 9.95
N PHE A 112 2.55 -1.03 9.10
CA PHE A 112 3.00 -1.36 7.75
C PHE A 112 4.23 -2.26 7.74
N GLU A 113 5.20 -2.03 8.64
CA GLU A 113 6.36 -2.92 8.80
C GLU A 113 5.93 -4.34 9.18
N ALA A 114 5.01 -4.50 10.12
CA ALA A 114 4.47 -5.81 10.46
C ALA A 114 3.76 -6.49 9.26
N LEU A 115 3.03 -5.73 8.45
CA LEU A 115 2.41 -6.26 7.22
C LEU A 115 3.43 -6.64 6.15
N GLU A 116 4.53 -5.89 6.03
CA GLU A 116 5.66 -6.21 5.15
C GLU A 116 6.30 -7.54 5.56
N ASP A 117 6.59 -7.72 6.85
CA ASP A 117 7.15 -8.97 7.38
C ASP A 117 6.23 -10.16 7.12
N ILE A 118 4.91 -9.99 7.33
CA ILE A 118 3.91 -11.02 7.05
C ILE A 118 3.84 -11.34 5.56
N ALA A 119 3.88 -10.32 4.70
CA ALA A 119 3.85 -10.50 3.25
C ALA A 119 5.09 -11.23 2.76
N LEU A 120 6.28 -10.87 3.26
CA LEU A 120 7.54 -11.55 2.94
C LEU A 120 7.53 -13.01 3.39
N ALA A 121 7.04 -13.28 4.62
CA ALA A 121 6.87 -14.66 5.09
C ALA A 121 5.92 -15.47 4.21
N ALA A 122 4.90 -14.83 3.61
CA ALA A 122 3.97 -15.47 2.69
C ALA A 122 4.58 -15.85 1.32
N LEU A 123 5.85 -15.50 1.05
CA LEU A 123 6.58 -15.98 -0.13
C LEU A 123 7.19 -17.37 0.07
N GLU A 124 7.26 -17.87 1.30
CA GLU A 124 7.77 -19.22 1.57
C GLU A 124 6.75 -20.28 1.09
N ASP A 125 7.26 -21.38 0.51
CA ASP A 125 6.42 -22.41 -0.11
C ASP A 125 5.48 -23.13 0.89
N ASP A 126 5.83 -23.13 2.18
CA ASP A 126 5.05 -23.75 3.26
C ASP A 126 4.13 -22.76 4.01
N PHE A 127 4.18 -21.47 3.68
CA PHE A 127 3.33 -20.47 4.33
C PHE A 127 1.90 -20.55 3.81
N SER A 128 1.02 -21.16 4.61
CA SER A 128 -0.35 -21.46 4.20
C SER A 128 -1.30 -20.27 4.36
N ARG A 129 -2.48 -20.39 3.74
CA ARG A 129 -3.64 -19.52 3.96
C ARG A 129 -3.95 -19.32 5.45
N ASP A 130 -3.87 -20.39 6.25
CA ASP A 130 -4.23 -20.35 7.67
C ASP A 130 -3.14 -19.66 8.50
N ASN A 131 -1.86 -19.80 8.12
CA ASN A 131 -0.76 -19.03 8.73
C ASN A 131 -0.94 -17.54 8.48
N LEU A 132 -1.29 -17.16 7.24
CA LEU A 132 -1.55 -15.76 6.89
C LEU A 132 -2.72 -15.19 7.69
N LEU A 133 -3.85 -15.92 7.73
CA LEU A 133 -5.02 -15.50 8.49
C LEU A 133 -4.71 -15.35 10.00
N ALA A 134 -3.90 -16.25 10.56
CA ALA A 134 -3.49 -16.16 11.96
C ALA A 134 -2.62 -14.93 12.21
N ALA A 135 -1.60 -14.70 11.38
CA ALA A 135 -0.69 -13.56 11.54
C ALA A 135 -1.41 -12.21 11.41
N LEU A 136 -2.36 -12.08 10.48
CA LEU A 136 -3.12 -10.84 10.29
C LEU A 136 -4.05 -10.49 11.46
N LYS A 137 -4.46 -11.46 12.27
CA LYS A 137 -5.33 -11.20 13.45
C LYS A 137 -4.61 -10.42 14.54
N ASP A 138 -3.29 -10.53 14.62
CA ASP A 138 -2.48 -9.86 15.63
C ASP A 138 -2.10 -8.43 15.21
N VAL A 139 -2.46 -8.01 13.99
CA VAL A 139 -2.20 -6.68 13.47
C VAL A 139 -3.46 -5.82 13.56
N THR A 140 -3.36 -4.66 14.20
CA THR A 140 -4.45 -3.69 14.34
C THR A 140 -4.02 -2.34 13.81
N LEU A 141 -4.83 -1.75 12.93
CA LEU A 141 -4.61 -0.39 12.45
C LEU A 141 -4.88 0.62 13.57
N ILE A 142 -4.02 1.61 13.69
CA ILE A 142 -4.23 2.78 14.56
C ILE A 142 -5.09 3.79 13.78
N GLU A 143 -6.28 4.10 14.29
CA GLU A 143 -7.11 5.19 13.78
C GLU A 143 -6.90 6.44 14.66
N PRO A 144 -5.96 7.34 14.30
CA PRO A 144 -5.69 8.51 15.13
C PRO A 144 -6.89 9.45 15.18
N ALA A 145 -7.21 9.92 16.38
CA ALA A 145 -8.18 10.97 16.57
C ALA A 145 -7.65 12.27 15.96
N VAL A 146 -8.43 12.89 15.07
CA VAL A 146 -8.15 14.24 14.56
C VAL A 146 -8.57 15.24 15.63
N GLU A 147 -7.71 15.50 16.60
CA GLU A 147 -7.99 16.56 17.59
C GLU A 147 -7.56 17.92 17.02
N SER A 148 -8.46 18.90 17.09
CA SER A 148 -8.16 20.27 16.68
C SER A 148 -7.05 20.86 17.56
N LEU A 149 -6.03 21.43 16.94
CA LEU A 149 -4.89 22.12 17.58
C LEU A 149 -5.27 23.45 18.25
N SER A 150 -6.51 23.67 18.67
CA SER A 150 -6.97 24.95 19.22
C SER A 150 -7.07 24.91 20.76
N GLY A 151 -6.09 25.55 21.40
CA GLY A 151 -6.20 26.10 22.75
C GLY A 151 -6.29 25.08 23.88
N THR A 152 -5.17 24.45 24.24
CA THR A 152 -4.84 23.69 25.47
C THR A 152 -3.47 23.01 25.22
N PRO A 153 -2.76 22.40 26.21
CA PRO A 153 -1.48 21.76 25.90
C PRO A 153 -1.64 20.68 24.83
N TYR A 154 -0.76 20.69 23.84
CA TYR A 154 -0.70 19.69 22.78
C TYR A 154 -0.15 18.38 23.34
N VAL A 155 -0.95 17.31 23.32
CA VAL A 155 -0.57 15.97 23.76
C VAL A 155 -0.83 15.01 22.62
N THR A 156 0.18 14.23 22.26
CA THR A 156 0.08 13.22 21.20
C THR A 156 0.91 11.99 21.58
N ALA A 157 0.43 10.81 21.22
CA ALA A 157 1.20 9.56 21.28
C ALA A 157 1.96 9.28 19.98
N LEU A 158 1.69 10.04 18.92
CA LEU A 158 2.39 9.94 17.63
C LEU A 158 3.62 10.86 17.62
N PRO A 159 4.69 10.49 16.93
CA PRO A 159 5.84 11.36 16.84
C PRO A 159 5.50 12.63 16.03
N VAL A 160 6.09 13.75 16.45
CA VAL A 160 5.67 15.09 16.00
C VAL A 160 5.95 15.34 14.52
N ALA A 161 6.98 14.70 13.97
CA ALA A 161 7.38 14.86 12.57
C ALA A 161 6.30 14.33 11.62
N GLU A 162 5.71 13.19 11.96
CA GLU A 162 4.64 12.49 11.24
C GLU A 162 3.37 13.33 11.21
N ILE A 163 3.05 13.98 12.33
CA ILE A 163 1.87 14.83 12.44
C ILE A 163 2.04 16.11 11.63
N ILE A 164 3.21 16.75 11.72
CA ILE A 164 3.52 17.94 10.92
C ILE A 164 3.52 17.59 9.42
N ALA A 165 4.11 16.46 9.03
CA ALA A 165 4.11 15.99 7.65
C ALA A 165 2.68 15.72 7.14
N ALA A 166 1.86 15.02 7.94
CA ALA A 166 0.45 14.79 7.64
C ALA A 166 -0.29 16.10 7.40
N GLU A 167 -0.17 17.05 8.34
CA GLU A 167 -0.85 18.35 8.27
C GLU A 167 -0.42 19.16 7.03
N VAL A 168 0.88 19.23 6.75
CA VAL A 168 1.40 19.97 5.59
C VAL A 168 0.92 19.34 4.29
N ILE A 169 1.02 18.02 4.14
CA ILE A 169 0.61 17.35 2.90
C ILE A 169 -0.91 17.43 2.73
N SER A 170 -1.69 17.22 3.79
CA SER A 170 -3.15 17.37 3.74
C SER A 170 -3.57 18.79 3.33
N ARG A 171 -2.87 19.83 3.78
CA ARG A 171 -3.14 21.21 3.33
C ARG A 171 -2.84 21.44 1.85
N LEU A 172 -1.80 20.81 1.32
CA LEU A 172 -1.35 21.00 -0.06
C LEU A 172 -2.10 20.12 -1.07
N HIS A 173 -2.49 18.91 -0.66
CA HIS A 173 -3.00 17.85 -1.53
C HIS A 173 -4.39 17.33 -1.14
N GLY A 174 -4.99 17.83 -0.07
CA GLY A 174 -6.29 17.37 0.44
C GLY A 174 -6.29 15.90 0.84
N ASP A 175 -7.47 15.28 0.79
CA ASP A 175 -7.64 13.85 1.00
C ASP A 175 -7.20 13.08 -0.26
N SER A 176 -5.89 12.93 -0.42
CA SER A 176 -5.27 12.14 -1.47
C SER A 176 -5.08 10.68 -1.05
N ALA A 177 -4.95 9.79 -2.04
CA ALA A 177 -4.39 8.45 -1.86
C ALA A 177 -2.88 8.55 -1.69
N PHE A 178 -2.37 7.91 -0.65
CA PHE A 178 -0.95 7.86 -0.32
C PHE A 178 -0.39 6.50 -0.70
N TRP A 179 0.78 6.52 -1.33
CA TRP A 179 1.58 5.33 -1.59
C TRP A 179 3.02 5.61 -1.20
N SER A 180 3.60 4.73 -0.38
CA SER A 180 4.99 4.86 0.04
C SER A 180 5.71 3.52 0.01
N THR A 181 7.03 3.60 -0.10
CA THR A 181 7.91 2.45 0.06
C THR A 181 9.22 2.90 0.69
N CYS A 182 9.83 2.01 1.47
CA CYS A 182 11.06 2.25 2.20
C CYS A 182 12.00 1.06 1.97
N LEU A 183 13.23 1.32 1.51
CA LEU A 183 14.28 0.32 1.48
C LEU A 183 15.60 0.94 1.93
N GLY A 184 16.01 0.62 3.15
CA GLY A 184 17.16 1.29 3.79
C GLY A 184 16.89 2.78 3.95
N SER A 185 17.75 3.62 3.37
CA SER A 185 17.58 5.09 3.35
C SER A 185 16.76 5.60 2.16
N ASP A 186 16.34 4.72 1.24
CA ASP A 186 15.62 5.13 0.04
C ASP A 186 14.11 5.13 0.28
N HIS A 187 13.57 6.33 0.48
CA HIS A 187 12.15 6.56 0.68
C HIS A 187 11.52 7.14 -0.58
N ARG A 188 10.36 6.60 -0.94
CA ARG A 188 9.53 7.13 -2.03
C ARG A 188 8.11 7.30 -1.51
N LEU A 189 7.51 8.43 -1.85
CA LEU A 189 6.15 8.80 -1.47
C LEU A 189 5.47 9.45 -2.66
N MET A 190 4.25 9.05 -2.96
CA MET A 190 3.35 9.76 -3.86
C MET A 190 2.02 10.00 -3.16
N ALA A 191 1.47 11.20 -3.34
CA ALA A 191 0.14 11.58 -2.91
C ALA A 191 -0.65 12.02 -4.16
N ILE A 192 -1.68 11.25 -4.52
CA ILE A 192 -2.43 11.43 -5.77
C ILE A 192 -3.95 11.31 -5.51
N PRO A 193 -4.83 11.90 -6.33
CA PRO A 193 -6.27 11.93 -6.05
C PRO A 193 -7.00 10.57 -6.12
N GLY A 194 -6.35 9.50 -6.62
CA GLY A 194 -6.98 8.22 -6.86
C GLY A 194 -5.99 7.07 -6.95
N LEU A 195 -6.37 5.99 -7.64
CA LEU A 195 -5.45 4.88 -7.90
C LEU A 195 -4.41 5.27 -8.96
N PRO A 196 -3.14 4.84 -8.83
CA PRO A 196 -2.09 5.16 -9.79
C PRO A 196 -2.47 4.79 -11.23
N ALA A 197 -2.22 5.72 -12.15
CA ALA A 197 -2.43 5.53 -13.59
C ALA A 197 -1.27 6.08 -14.42
N GLY A 198 -1.12 5.60 -15.66
CA GLY A 198 -0.12 6.12 -16.60
C GLY A 198 1.31 6.08 -16.05
N ALA A 199 1.90 7.27 -15.83
CA ALA A 199 3.26 7.41 -15.31
C ALA A 199 3.37 6.96 -13.84
N GLU A 200 2.40 7.29 -12.99
CA GLU A 200 2.37 6.92 -11.57
C GLU A 200 2.35 5.40 -11.43
N LEU A 201 1.52 4.73 -12.23
CA LEU A 201 1.40 3.30 -12.23
C LEU A 201 2.71 2.61 -12.64
N THR A 202 3.39 3.14 -13.67
CA THR A 202 4.70 2.60 -14.07
C THR A 202 5.70 2.75 -12.94
N ALA A 203 5.64 3.87 -12.21
CA ALA A 203 6.53 4.19 -11.11
C ALA A 203 6.41 3.21 -9.94
N LEU A 204 5.30 2.47 -9.80
CA LEU A 204 5.17 1.40 -8.81
C LEU A 204 6.05 0.17 -9.13
N PHE A 205 6.34 -0.08 -10.40
CA PHE A 205 7.11 -1.26 -10.84
C PHE A 205 8.52 -0.89 -11.31
N ASP A 206 8.75 0.36 -11.68
CA ASP A 206 10.03 0.87 -12.15
C ASP A 206 10.40 2.14 -11.37
N LEU A 207 11.30 1.99 -10.40
CA LEU A 207 11.79 3.12 -9.60
C LEU A 207 12.75 4.03 -10.36
N SER A 208 13.22 3.63 -11.54
CA SER A 208 14.02 4.48 -12.43
C SER A 208 13.15 5.34 -13.35
N ALA A 209 11.82 5.15 -13.31
CA ALA A 209 10.89 5.91 -14.12
C ALA A 209 11.05 7.43 -13.88
N PRO A 210 10.93 8.27 -14.93
CA PRO A 210 11.07 9.73 -14.82
C PRO A 210 10.19 10.38 -13.75
N PHE A 211 9.09 9.72 -13.36
CA PHE A 211 8.20 10.14 -12.28
C PHE A 211 8.95 10.37 -10.95
N TRP A 212 9.94 9.52 -10.63
CA TRP A 212 10.73 9.64 -9.39
C TRP A 212 11.89 10.63 -9.50
N HIS A 213 12.09 11.23 -10.68
CA HIS A 213 13.15 12.20 -10.96
C HIS A 213 12.58 13.51 -11.52
N PRO A 214 11.70 14.20 -10.77
CA PRO A 214 11.13 15.49 -11.21
C PRO A 214 12.24 16.55 -11.24
N GLY A 215 12.84 16.73 -12.42
CA GLY A 215 13.97 17.63 -12.64
C GLY A 215 15.30 16.91 -12.44
N GLY A 216 15.97 16.57 -13.54
CA GLY A 216 17.31 15.99 -13.53
C GLY A 216 18.34 16.90 -12.85
N LEU A 217 18.46 16.78 -11.54
CA LEU A 217 19.69 17.01 -10.80
C LEU A 217 19.87 15.76 -9.95
N ALA A 218 20.72 14.88 -10.47
CA ALA A 218 21.40 13.91 -9.65
C ALA A 218 21.94 14.66 -8.42
N VAL A 219 21.44 14.32 -7.25
CA VAL A 219 22.21 14.54 -6.03
C VAL A 219 23.35 13.55 -6.15
N SER A 220 24.46 14.01 -6.73
CA SER A 220 25.73 13.32 -6.65
C SER A 220 26.07 13.16 -5.18
N ALA A 221 26.46 11.94 -4.82
CA ALA A 221 26.93 11.54 -3.50
C ALA A 221 27.99 12.48 -2.91
#